data_AF-R0KYR7-F1
#
_entry.id   AF-R0KYR7-F1
#
_cell.length_a   1.000
_cell.length_b   1.000
_cell.length_c   1.000
_cell.angle_alpha   90.00
_cell.angle_beta   90.00
_cell.angle_gamma   90.00
#
_symmetry.space_group_name_H-M   'P 1'
#
loop_
_entity.id
_entity.type
_entity.pdbx_description
1 polymer ?
#
loop_
_entity_poly.entity_id
_entity_poly.type
_entity_poly.pdbx_seq_one_letter_code
_entity_poly.pdbx_strand_id
1 'polypeptide(L)'
;FFHLSMEFPSYSGNPGFFPLFSQVTCNCFTISNGEMQDVGVGLYPSMSLLNHSCDPNCVIIFEGYQLLLRSVREIQIGEELTISYIESLMPTSERQKQLMRQYCFECDCHLCQDHEKVGWTKKFLVNKTEFSR
;
A
#
# COMPACT_ATOMS: atom_id res chain seq x y z
N PHE A 1 -11.71 -11.49 -2.84
CA PHE A 1 -11.18 -11.99 -1.56
C PHE A 1 -9.86 -12.64 -1.84
N PHE A 2 -8.75 -11.92 -1.65
CA PHE A 2 -7.47 -12.60 -1.61
C PHE A 2 -7.50 -13.53 -0.42
N HIS A 3 -7.63 -14.82 -0.72
CA HIS A 3 -7.44 -15.88 0.26
C HIS A 3 -5.92 -15.95 0.45
N LEU A 4 -5.36 -15.01 1.23
CA LEU A 4 -4.02 -15.19 1.75
C LEU A 4 -4.10 -16.40 2.68
N SER A 5 -3.72 -17.56 2.16
CA SER A 5 -3.57 -18.78 2.93
C SER A 5 -2.35 -18.64 3.82
N MET A 6 -2.48 -17.84 4.87
CA MET A 6 -1.50 -17.82 5.94
C MET A 6 -1.60 -19.15 6.68
N GLU A 7 -0.57 -19.97 6.60
CA GLU A 7 -0.45 -21.18 7.41
C GLU A 7 -0.17 -20.77 8.86
N PHE A 8 -1.16 -20.92 9.74
CA PHE A 8 -0.99 -20.67 11.17
C PHE A 8 -0.48 -21.94 11.87
N PRO A 9 0.51 -21.83 12.78
CA PRO A 9 0.89 -22.95 13.63
C PRO A 9 -0.34 -23.48 14.39
N SER A 10 -0.44 -24.81 14.53
CA SER A 10 -1.53 -25.46 15.27
C SER A 10 -1.57 -24.94 16.71
N TYR A 11 -2.49 -24.02 16.99
CA TYR A 11 -2.67 -23.40 18.30
C TYR A 11 -3.88 -24.01 19.00
N SER A 12 -3.77 -24.29 20.30
CA SER A 12 -4.80 -24.91 21.15
C SER A 12 -5.93 -23.94 21.56
N GLY A 13 -6.07 -22.81 20.88
CA GLY A 13 -7.07 -21.77 21.14
C GLY A 13 -8.33 -21.90 20.27
N ASN A 14 -9.20 -20.89 20.28
CA ASN A 14 -10.39 -20.89 19.45
C ASN A 14 -9.99 -20.97 17.96
N PRO A 15 -10.39 -22.04 17.23
CA PRO A 15 -9.93 -22.28 15.85
C PRO A 15 -10.34 -21.18 14.86
N GLY A 16 -11.32 -20.34 15.19
CA GLY A 16 -11.75 -19.21 14.36
C GLY A 16 -10.99 -17.90 14.61
N PHE A 17 -10.18 -17.81 15.66
CA PHE A 17 -9.53 -16.55 16.05
C PHE A 17 -8.44 -16.11 15.06
N PHE A 18 -7.50 -16.99 14.73
CA PHE A 18 -6.38 -16.64 13.85
C PHE A 18 -6.80 -16.31 12.42
N PRO A 19 -7.71 -17.09 11.78
CA PRO A 19 -8.21 -16.74 10.45
C PRO A 19 -8.90 -15.38 10.43
N LEU A 20 -9.76 -15.10 11.42
CA LEU A 20 -10.44 -13.81 11.50
C LEU A 20 -9.46 -12.67 11.75
N PHE A 21 -8.49 -12.85 12.64
CA PHE A 21 -7.46 -11.86 12.93
C PHE A 21 -6.66 -11.53 11.67
N SER A 22 -6.23 -12.55 10.92
CA SER A 22 -5.54 -12.41 9.63
C SER A 22 -6.37 -11.66 8.60
N GLN A 23 -7.64 -12.02 8.45
CA GLN A 23 -8.57 -11.31 7.58
C GLN A 23 -8.66 -9.83 7.96
N VAL A 24 -8.76 -9.51 9.26
CA VAL A 24 -8.81 -8.12 9.71
C VAL A 24 -7.49 -7.40 9.41
N THR A 25 -6.34 -7.99 9.76
CA THR A 25 -5.02 -7.33 9.62
C THR A 25 -4.62 -7.09 8.16
N CYS A 26 -5.02 -7.97 7.25
CA CYS A 26 -4.66 -7.86 5.84
C CYS A 26 -5.63 -7.00 5.03
N ASN A 27 -6.84 -6.74 5.54
CA ASN A 27 -7.91 -6.05 4.80
C ASN A 27 -8.33 -4.73 5.46
N CYS A 28 -7.73 -4.35 6.58
CA CYS A 28 -7.99 -3.07 7.22
C CYS A 28 -7.22 -1.93 6.52
N PHE A 29 -7.80 -0.73 6.62
CA PHE A 29 -7.24 0.48 6.08
C PHE A 29 -6.97 1.45 7.21
N THR A 30 -5.77 2.04 7.21
CA THR A 30 -5.48 3.20 8.03
C THR A 30 -6.27 4.39 7.49
N ILE A 31 -7.05 5.02 8.36
CA ILE A 31 -7.85 6.21 8.05
C ILE A 31 -6.99 7.41 8.41
N SER A 32 -6.74 8.28 7.44
CA SER A 32 -5.95 9.50 7.64
C SER A 32 -6.81 10.75 7.43
N ASN A 33 -6.57 11.80 8.21
CA ASN A 33 -7.28 13.08 8.07
C ASN A 33 -6.66 13.94 6.95
N GLY A 34 -7.23 15.13 6.73
CA GLY A 34 -6.73 16.09 5.71
C GLY A 34 -5.30 16.60 5.95
N GLU A 35 -4.73 16.36 7.13
CA GLU A 35 -3.33 16.67 7.48
C GLU A 35 -2.40 15.45 7.31
N MET A 36 -2.88 14.37 6.69
CA MET A 36 -2.17 13.09 6.54
C MET A 36 -1.78 12.43 7.87
N GLN A 37 -2.51 12.73 8.95
CA GLN A 37 -2.33 12.05 10.23
C GLN A 37 -3.26 10.86 10.32
N ASP A 38 -2.72 9.74 10.80
CA ASP A 38 -3.50 8.54 11.04
C ASP A 38 -4.40 8.74 12.27
N VAL A 39 -5.70 8.64 12.05
CA VAL A 39 -6.72 8.88 13.09
C VAL A 39 -7.50 7.63 13.47
N GLY A 40 -7.31 6.53 12.72
CA GLY A 40 -7.95 5.26 13.04
C GLY A 40 -7.70 4.16 12.02
N VAL A 41 -8.42 3.05 12.19
CA VAL A 41 -8.40 1.90 11.28
C VAL A 41 -9.83 1.47 11.00
N GLY A 42 -10.14 1.16 9.74
CA GLY A 42 -11.46 0.73 9.31
C GLY A 42 -11.41 -0.48 8.38
N LEU A 43 -12.51 -1.23 8.33
CA LEU A 43 -12.71 -2.32 7.38
C LEU A 43 -13.68 -1.86 6.29
N TYR A 44 -13.24 -1.96 5.04
CA TYR A 44 -14.02 -1.56 3.88
C TYR A 44 -14.05 -2.72 2.87
N PRO A 45 -14.91 -3.75 3.07
CA PRO A 45 -14.82 -5.01 2.35
C PRO A 45 -14.81 -4.89 0.82
N SER A 46 -15.56 -3.93 0.25
CA SER A 46 -15.56 -3.66 -1.20
C SER A 46 -14.21 -3.13 -1.70
N MET A 47 -13.51 -2.33 -0.89
CA MET A 47 -12.23 -1.74 -1.24
C MET A 47 -11.08 -2.71 -0.98
N SER A 48 -11.24 -3.66 -0.05
CA SER A 48 -10.28 -4.76 0.19
C SER A 48 -10.14 -5.72 -1.00
N LEU A 49 -10.90 -5.52 -2.09
CA LEU A 49 -10.74 -6.26 -3.34
C LEU A 49 -9.66 -5.68 -4.27
N LEU A 50 -9.29 -4.41 -4.07
CA LEU A 50 -8.32 -3.72 -4.92
C LEU A 50 -6.92 -4.21 -4.60
N ASN A 51 -6.17 -4.62 -5.62
CA ASN A 51 -4.81 -5.11 -5.45
C ASN A 51 -3.77 -4.00 -5.31
N HIS A 52 -2.58 -4.42 -4.90
CA HIS A 52 -1.43 -3.55 -4.82
C HIS A 52 -0.75 -3.34 -6.18
N SER A 53 -0.35 -2.10 -6.46
CA SER A 53 0.74 -1.78 -7.40
C SER A 53 1.62 -0.69 -6.77
N CYS A 54 2.95 -0.76 -6.98
CA CYS A 54 3.83 0.35 -6.58
C CYS A 54 3.64 1.60 -7.48
N ASP A 55 3.05 1.43 -8.66
CA ASP A 55 2.54 2.49 -9.54
C ASP A 55 1.02 2.31 -9.73
N PRO A 56 0.21 2.71 -8.74
CA PRO A 56 -1.22 2.45 -8.74
C PRO A 56 -1.96 3.37 -9.72
N ASN A 57 -3.12 2.93 -10.20
CA ASN A 57 -4.02 3.77 -11.00
C ASN A 57 -5.13 4.43 -10.20
N CYS A 58 -5.30 4.05 -8.93
CA CYS A 58 -6.24 4.64 -8.00
C CYS A 58 -5.56 5.07 -6.69
N VAL A 59 -6.18 6.04 -6.02
CA VAL A 59 -5.83 6.50 -4.68
C VAL A 59 -7.08 6.47 -3.79
N ILE A 60 -6.86 6.18 -2.51
CA ILE A 60 -7.87 6.25 -1.47
C ILE A 60 -7.74 7.58 -0.73
N ILE A 61 -8.85 8.27 -0.56
CA ILE A 61 -8.98 9.51 0.22
C ILE A 61 -10.06 9.29 1.26
N PHE A 62 -9.86 9.82 2.47
CA PHE A 62 -10.85 9.77 3.53
C PHE A 62 -11.48 11.14 3.76
N GLU A 63 -12.82 11.15 3.78
CA GLU A 63 -13.63 12.28 4.28
C GLU A 63 -14.28 11.82 5.60
N GLY A 64 -13.59 12.07 6.71
CA GLY A 64 -13.93 11.44 7.99
C GLY A 64 -13.73 9.93 7.93
N TYR A 65 -14.81 9.15 8.05
CA TYR A 65 -14.80 7.69 7.89
C TYR A 65 -15.23 7.23 6.49
N GLN A 66 -15.57 8.16 5.59
CA GLN A 66 -15.98 7.79 4.23
C GLN A 66 -14.74 7.58 3.38
N LEU A 67 -14.63 6.39 2.79
CA LEU A 67 -13.56 6.02 1.87
C LEU A 67 -13.98 6.38 0.43
N LEU A 68 -13.19 7.23 -0.21
CA LEU A 68 -13.34 7.62 -1.61
C LEU A 68 -12.21 7.02 -2.43
N LEU A 69 -12.56 6.25 -3.46
CA LEU A 69 -11.61 5.78 -4.47
C LEU A 69 -11.62 6.74 -5.65
N ARG A 70 -10.45 7.26 -6.04
CA ARG A 70 -10.31 8.13 -7.21
C ARG A 70 -9.21 7.61 -8.13
N SER A 71 -9.42 7.70 -9.44
CA SER A 71 -8.37 7.42 -10.39
C SER A 71 -7.33 8.56 -10.39
N VAL A 72 -6.06 8.20 -10.57
CA VAL A 72 -4.94 9.15 -10.71
C VAL A 72 -4.42 9.25 -12.14
N ARG A 73 -4.93 8.39 -13.03
CA ARG A 73 -4.67 8.38 -14.47
C ARG A 73 -5.89 7.82 -15.21
N GLU A 74 -5.85 7.90 -16.54
CA GLU A 74 -6.82 7.21 -17.37
C GLU A 74 -6.73 5.69 -17.18
N ILE A 75 -7.88 5.02 -17.19
CA ILE A 75 -8.02 3.58 -16.95
C ILE A 75 -8.78 3.00 -18.12
N GLN A 76 -8.20 2.01 -18.77
CA GLN A 76 -8.81 1.36 -19.93
C GLN A 76 -9.86 0.34 -19.50
N ILE A 77 -10.82 0.04 -20.38
CA ILE A 77 -11.81 -1.01 -20.14
C ILE A 77 -11.07 -2.35 -19.97
N GLY A 78 -11.35 -3.03 -18.87
CA GLY A 78 -10.72 -4.31 -18.53
C GLY A 78 -9.38 -4.17 -17.79
N GLU A 79 -8.87 -2.95 -17.59
CA GLU A 79 -7.70 -2.72 -16.76
C GLU A 79 -8.04 -2.91 -15.27
N GLU A 80 -7.16 -3.57 -14.53
CA GLU A 80 -7.33 -3.81 -13.10
C GLU A 80 -7.15 -2.51 -12.30
N LEU A 81 -8.06 -2.26 -11.35
CA LEU A 81 -7.92 -1.15 -10.40
C LEU A 81 -6.96 -1.53 -9.28
N THR A 82 -5.93 -0.71 -9.09
CA THR A 82 -4.88 -0.95 -8.09
C THR A 82 -4.64 0.28 -7.23
N ILE A 83 -4.27 0.03 -5.98
CA ILE A 83 -3.90 1.05 -4.98
C ILE A 83 -2.50 0.75 -4.44
N SER A 84 -1.87 1.70 -3.73
CA SER A 84 -0.67 1.39 -2.97
C SER A 84 -1.02 0.99 -1.55
N TYR A 85 -0.52 -0.17 -1.09
CA TYR A 85 -0.67 -0.62 0.30
C TYR A 85 0.41 -0.05 1.23
N ILE A 86 1.46 0.52 0.64
CA ILE A 86 2.68 0.94 1.32
C ILE A 86 3.17 2.27 0.72
N GLU A 87 4.19 2.88 1.33
CA GLU A 87 4.80 4.07 0.77
C GLU A 87 5.60 3.75 -0.51
N SER A 88 5.16 4.25 -1.67
CA SER A 88 5.79 3.96 -2.96
C SER A 88 7.19 4.56 -3.14
N LEU A 89 7.55 5.58 -2.34
CA LEU A 89 8.84 6.29 -2.44
C LEU A 89 10.01 5.52 -1.83
N MET A 90 9.75 4.42 -1.12
CA MET A 90 10.80 3.57 -0.57
C MET A 90 11.57 2.82 -1.67
N PRO A 91 12.84 2.43 -1.43
CA PRO A 91 13.58 1.55 -2.34
C PRO A 91 12.85 0.22 -2.59
N THR A 92 13.00 -0.36 -3.78
CA THR A 92 12.35 -1.62 -4.17
C THR A 92 12.55 -2.74 -3.15
N SER A 93 13.75 -2.89 -2.60
CA SER A 93 14.04 -3.91 -1.58
C SER A 93 13.22 -3.73 -0.30
N GLU A 94 12.98 -2.50 0.13
CA GLU A 94 12.19 -2.22 1.34
C GLU A 94 10.69 -2.40 1.06
N ARG A 95 10.23 -2.00 -0.12
CA ARG A 95 8.85 -2.27 -0.58
C ARG A 95 8.55 -3.77 -0.56
N GLN A 96 9.40 -4.60 -1.18
CA GLN A 96 9.23 -6.06 -1.20
C GLN A 96 9.24 -6.68 0.21
N LYS A 97 10.16 -6.25 1.08
CA LYS A 97 10.20 -6.72 2.47
C LYS A 97 8.91 -6.39 3.22
N GLN A 98 8.39 -5.18 3.07
CA GLN A 98 7.16 -4.78 3.77
C GLN A 98 5.95 -5.55 3.25
N LEU A 99 5.81 -5.70 1.92
CA LEU A 99 4.73 -6.46 1.32
C LEU A 99 4.75 -7.92 1.75
N MET A 100 5.93 -8.56 1.73
CA MET A 100 6.08 -9.93 2.19
C MET A 100 5.73 -10.09 3.68
N ARG A 101 6.18 -9.15 4.53
CA ARG A 101 5.93 -9.22 5.98
C ARG A 101 4.47 -9.03 6.36
N GLN A 102 3.75 -8.13 5.69
CA GLN A 102 2.40 -7.72 6.08
C GLN A 102 1.31 -8.42 5.27
N TYR A 103 1.59 -8.70 3.99
CA TYR A 103 0.60 -9.21 3.04
C TYR A 103 1.04 -10.53 2.38
N CYS A 104 2.20 -11.07 2.73
CA CYS A 104 2.68 -12.38 2.28
C CYS A 104 2.72 -12.57 0.76
N PHE A 105 3.09 -11.53 0.01
CA PHE A 105 3.32 -11.60 -1.44
C PHE A 105 4.51 -10.75 -1.90
N GLU A 106 5.03 -11.05 -3.09
CA GLU A 106 6.02 -10.24 -3.80
C GLU A 106 5.35 -9.46 -4.92
N CYS A 107 5.67 -8.17 -5.06
CA CYS A 107 5.10 -7.32 -6.10
C CYS A 107 5.90 -7.44 -7.40
N ASP A 108 5.23 -7.72 -8.51
CA ASP A 108 5.83 -7.91 -9.83
C ASP A 108 5.59 -6.74 -10.79
N CYS A 109 5.09 -5.60 -10.29
CA CYS A 109 4.85 -4.41 -11.12
C CYS A 109 6.14 -3.89 -11.78
N HIS A 110 6.00 -3.08 -12.83
CA HIS A 110 7.14 -2.58 -13.60
C HIS A 110 8.18 -1.84 -12.74
N LEU A 111 7.78 -1.07 -11.72
CA LEU A 111 8.72 -0.40 -10.80
C LEU A 111 9.53 -1.37 -9.91
N CYS A 112 9.05 -2.60 -9.73
CA CYS A 112 9.75 -3.65 -9.00
C CYS A 112 10.63 -4.50 -9.92
N GLN A 113 10.28 -4.61 -11.21
CA GLN A 113 11.11 -5.25 -12.23
C GLN A 113 12.25 -4.33 -12.70
N ASP A 114 12.02 -3.02 -12.70
CA ASP A 114 13.02 -2.02 -13.05
C ASP A 114 13.97 -1.78 -11.86
N HIS A 115 15.12 -2.47 -11.87
CA HIS A 115 16.15 -2.38 -10.82
C HIS A 115 16.87 -1.02 -10.72
N GLU A 116 16.52 0.00 -11.54
CA GLU A 116 17.35 1.20 -11.71
C GLU A 116 16.92 2.47 -10.96
N LYS A 117 15.75 2.54 -10.31
CA LYS A 117 15.33 3.79 -9.62
C LYS A 117 15.78 3.84 -8.17
N VAL A 118 17.10 3.84 -7.95
CA VAL A 118 17.73 4.19 -6.68
C VAL A 118 17.87 5.72 -6.58
N GLY A 119 16.98 6.36 -5.82
CA GLY A 119 17.27 7.64 -5.15
C GLY A 119 16.81 8.93 -5.84
N TRP A 120 15.68 9.48 -5.41
CA TRP A 120 15.36 10.90 -5.57
C TRP A 120 16.27 11.82 -4.73
N THR A 121 17.16 11.27 -3.91
CA THR A 121 18.09 12.01 -3.05
C THR A 121 19.22 12.72 -3.79
N LYS A 122 19.44 12.51 -5.10
CA LYS A 122 20.50 13.20 -5.86
C LYS A 122 20.06 14.37 -6.74
N LYS A 123 18.77 14.63 -6.93
CA LYS A 123 18.31 15.72 -7.86
C LYS A 123 17.88 17.02 -7.18
N PHE A 124 17.78 17.05 -5.84
CA PHE A 124 17.41 18.25 -5.07
C PHE A 124 18.54 18.84 -4.19
N LEU A 125 19.81 18.54 -4.48
CA LEU A 125 20.89 19.44 -4.07
C LEU A 125 20.91 20.64 -5.03
N VAL A 126 19.95 21.55 -4.85
CA VAL A 126 20.13 22.93 -5.34
C VAL A 126 21.35 23.48 -4.62
N ASN A 127 22.34 23.89 -5.40
CA ASN A 127 23.58 24.53 -4.95
C ASN A 127 23.31 25.58 -3.87
N LYS A 128 23.65 25.28 -2.61
CA LYS A 128 23.84 26.29 -1.56
C LYS A 128 25.23 26.91 -1.72
N THR A 129 25.46 27.58 -2.84
CA THR A 129 26.58 28.50 -3.01
C THR A 129 26.15 29.53 -4.04
N GLU A 130 25.98 30.77 -3.57
CA GLU A 130 25.78 32.05 -4.29
C GLU A 130 24.51 32.80 -3.85
N PHE A 131 24.54 33.29 -2.61
CA PHE A 131 23.93 34.58 -2.30
C PHE A 131 24.95 35.42 -1.53
N SER A 132 25.93 35.96 -2.26
CA SER A 132 26.65 37.17 -1.88
C SER A 132 26.28 38.25 -2.88
N ARG A 133 25.37 39.13 -2.48
CA ARG A 133 25.28 40.56 -2.86
C ARG A 133 24.13 41.19 -2.10
#